data_AF-A0A2T0Q9E4-F1
#
_entry.id   AF-A0A2T0Q9E4-F1
#
_cell.length_a   1.000
_cell.length_b   1.000
_cell.length_c   1.000
_cell.angle_alpha   90.00
_cell.angle_beta   90.00
_cell.angle_gamma   90.00
#
_symmetry.space_group_name_H-M   'P 1'
#
loop_
_entity.id
_entity.type
_entity.pdbx_description
1 polymer ?
#
loop_
_entity_poly.entity_id
_entity_poly.type
_entity_poly.pdbx_seq_one_letter_code
_entity_poly.pdbx_strand_id
1 'polypeptide(L)'
;MVAFLGVALVGIGLTAASPLALDAIGGAVGYWERLSLIGQTYGAAGAFLSVLALVGVVVTLVFQAQENRRAREETRRQAMAGLLMMAIEDPDLDACWGPVPPDEDVRERRRQLYLNMIVSQWEMSFETRSLPEARLRPIAREMFEGAPGRRFWERAGKVRLETSDSRLTRRFHEILDEEYRRARLAVPPEPVPSEPGRSATPALRPAAVAGVLAGAAAAVGALAVVVRRLRGGAGRA
;
A
#
# COMPACT_ATOMS: atom_id res chain seq x y z
N MET A 1 1.52 -4.38 20.50
CA MET A 1 1.18 -5.70 21.08
C MET A 1 2.10 -6.08 22.23
N VAL A 2 3.43 -6.14 22.03
CA VAL A 2 4.41 -6.52 23.08
C VAL A 2 4.37 -5.59 24.31
N ALA A 3 4.24 -4.27 24.11
CA ALA A 3 4.14 -3.32 25.21
C ALA A 3 2.86 -3.50 26.06
N PHE A 4 1.74 -3.85 25.43
CA PHE A 4 0.46 -4.10 26.12
C PHE A 4 0.51 -5.38 26.96
N LEU A 5 1.16 -6.41 26.41
CA LEU A 5 1.35 -7.70 27.09
C LEU A 5 2.32 -7.55 28.27
N GLY A 6 3.34 -6.70 28.13
CA GLY A 6 4.26 -6.36 29.21
C GLY A 6 3.58 -5.61 30.36
N VAL A 7 2.77 -4.59 30.08
CA VAL A 7 2.03 -3.85 31.11
C VAL A 7 1.02 -4.75 31.83
N ALA A 8 0.33 -5.63 31.10
CA ALA A 8 -0.60 -6.58 31.69
C ALA A 8 0.11 -7.60 32.60
N LEU A 9 1.25 -8.16 32.18
CA LEU A 9 2.03 -9.11 32.98
C LEU A 9 2.58 -8.47 34.26
N VAL A 10 3.08 -7.23 34.18
CA VAL A 10 3.58 -6.49 35.33
C VAL A 10 2.45 -6.20 36.32
N GLY A 11 1.28 -5.77 35.82
CA GLY A 11 0.09 -5.55 36.64
C GLY A 11 -0.35 -6.82 37.39
N ILE A 12 -0.44 -7.95 36.67
CA ILE A 12 -0.81 -9.25 37.25
C ILE A 12 0.20 -9.68 38.32
N GLY A 13 1.50 -9.54 38.04
CA GLY A 13 2.57 -9.90 38.97
C GLY A 13 2.53 -9.09 40.27
N LEU A 14 2.26 -7.78 40.19
CA LEU A 14 2.12 -6.90 41.36
C LEU A 14 0.90 -7.26 42.22
N THR A 15 -0.24 -7.61 41.61
CA THR A 15 -1.41 -8.09 42.35
C THR A 15 -1.19 -9.46 43.00
N ALA A 16 -0.46 -10.37 42.34
CA ALA A 16 -0.18 -11.69 42.88
C ALA A 16 0.86 -11.67 44.02
N ALA A 17 1.78 -10.69 44.02
CA ALA A 17 2.78 -10.53 45.07
C ALA A 17 2.23 -9.87 46.35
N SER A 18 1.10 -9.17 46.26
CA SER A 18 0.46 -8.46 47.37
C SER A 18 0.11 -9.33 48.60
N PRO A 19 -0.49 -10.53 48.47
CA PRO A 19 -0.83 -11.37 49.63
C PRO A 19 0.40 -11.92 50.37
N LEU A 20 1.50 -12.23 49.66
CA LEU A 20 2.74 -12.71 50.27
C LEU A 20 3.41 -11.63 51.16
N ALA A 21 3.29 -10.37 50.77
CA ALA A 21 3.77 -9.25 51.58
C ALA A 21 2.90 -9.00 52.82
N LEU A 22 1.61 -9.32 52.76
CA LEU A 22 0.67 -9.17 53.88
C LEU A 22 0.77 -10.32 54.90
N ASP A 23 1.04 -11.54 54.43
CA ASP A 23 1.22 -12.74 55.27
C ASP A 23 2.47 -12.62 56.16
N ALA A 24 3.50 -11.90 55.68
CA ALA A 24 4.70 -11.61 56.47
C ALA A 24 4.46 -10.68 57.68
N ILE A 25 3.27 -10.09 57.84
CA ILE A 25 3.01 -8.99 58.79
C ILE A 25 1.88 -9.29 59.82
N GLY A 26 1.03 -10.32 59.65
CA GLY A 26 -0.25 -10.42 60.42
C GLY A 26 -0.53 -11.73 61.18
N GLY A 27 -0.75 -11.65 62.51
CA GLY A 27 -1.09 -12.76 63.41
C GLY A 27 -2.57 -13.20 63.48
N ALA A 28 -2.82 -14.33 64.16
CA ALA A 28 -3.79 -15.37 63.80
C ALA A 28 -5.26 -15.31 64.34
N VAL A 29 -5.83 -14.17 64.75
CA VAL A 29 -7.25 -14.12 65.18
C VAL A 29 -7.97 -12.95 64.50
N GLY A 30 -8.78 -13.27 63.49
CA GLY A 30 -9.34 -12.30 62.51
C GLY A 30 -8.90 -12.57 61.05
N TYR A 31 -8.12 -13.64 60.85
CA TYR A 31 -7.57 -14.05 59.56
C TYR A 31 -8.67 -14.33 58.51
N TRP A 32 -9.70 -15.12 58.84
CA TRP A 32 -10.73 -15.53 57.89
C TRP A 32 -11.65 -14.38 57.40
N GLU A 33 -12.00 -13.45 58.29
CA GLU A 33 -12.85 -12.31 57.94
C GLU A 33 -12.06 -11.26 57.14
N ARG A 34 -10.77 -11.04 57.47
CA ARG A 34 -9.86 -10.26 56.61
C ARG A 34 -9.63 -10.94 55.26
N LEU A 35 -9.45 -12.26 55.21
CA LEU A 35 -9.25 -13.02 53.97
C LEU A 35 -10.47 -12.94 53.05
N SER A 36 -11.68 -12.88 53.60
CA SER A 36 -12.93 -12.66 52.86
C SER A 36 -13.03 -11.23 52.30
N LEU A 37 -12.76 -10.20 53.10
CA LEU A 37 -12.70 -8.80 52.66
C LEU A 37 -11.64 -8.57 51.58
N ILE A 38 -10.46 -9.17 51.76
CA ILE A 38 -9.37 -9.25 50.78
C ILE A 38 -9.92 -9.89 49.50
N GLY A 39 -10.46 -11.12 49.57
CA GLY A 39 -11.04 -11.82 48.42
C GLY A 39 -12.10 -11.01 47.65
N GLN A 40 -12.95 -10.25 48.35
CA GLN A 40 -13.99 -9.42 47.73
C GLN A 40 -13.39 -8.23 46.95
N THR A 41 -12.36 -7.59 47.49
CA THR A 41 -11.65 -6.49 46.82
C THR A 41 -10.82 -6.96 45.62
N TYR A 42 -10.16 -8.12 45.71
CA TYR A 42 -9.46 -8.72 44.57
C TYR A 42 -10.41 -9.21 43.48
N GLY A 43 -11.60 -9.71 43.86
CA GLY A 43 -12.65 -10.09 42.91
C GLY A 43 -13.18 -8.87 42.12
N ALA A 44 -13.44 -7.77 42.81
CA ALA A 44 -13.84 -6.52 42.16
C ALA A 44 -12.73 -5.96 41.27
N ALA A 45 -11.50 -5.88 41.77
CA ALA A 45 -10.34 -5.40 41.00
C ALA A 45 -10.06 -6.29 39.77
N GLY A 46 -10.15 -7.61 39.92
CA GLY A 46 -10.01 -8.57 38.84
C GLY A 46 -11.07 -8.40 37.76
N ALA A 47 -12.33 -8.18 38.14
CA ALA A 47 -13.42 -7.90 37.18
C ALA A 47 -13.15 -6.62 36.38
N PHE A 48 -12.70 -5.54 37.05
CA PHE A 48 -12.31 -4.31 36.35
C PHE A 48 -11.15 -4.54 35.37
N LEU A 49 -10.13 -5.31 35.76
CA LEU A 49 -9.01 -5.67 34.90
C LEU A 49 -9.44 -6.53 33.70
N SER A 50 -10.34 -7.50 33.90
CA SER A 50 -10.87 -8.33 32.81
C SER A 50 -11.69 -7.50 31.82
N VAL A 51 -12.51 -6.57 32.28
CA VAL A 51 -13.26 -5.64 31.41
C VAL A 51 -12.30 -4.76 30.62
N LEU A 52 -11.27 -4.20 31.26
CA LEU A 52 -10.24 -3.40 30.57
C LEU A 52 -9.50 -4.22 29.50
N ALA A 53 -9.13 -5.46 29.82
CA ALA A 53 -8.50 -6.37 28.87
C ALA A 53 -9.41 -6.68 27.68
N LEU A 54 -10.70 -6.95 27.93
CA LEU A 54 -11.68 -7.20 26.89
C LEU A 54 -11.86 -6.00 25.96
N VAL A 55 -11.92 -4.79 26.51
CA VAL A 55 -11.95 -3.55 25.70
C VAL A 55 -10.72 -3.46 24.80
N GLY A 56 -9.54 -3.77 25.33
CA GLY A 56 -8.30 -3.82 24.53
C GLY A 56 -8.35 -4.83 23.39
N VAL A 57 -8.92 -6.01 23.62
CA VAL A 57 -9.14 -7.05 22.59
C VAL A 57 -10.12 -6.55 21.53
N VAL A 58 -11.26 -5.98 21.92
CA VAL A 58 -12.28 -5.47 20.99
C VAL A 58 -11.71 -4.37 20.10
N VAL A 59 -10.99 -3.40 20.68
CA VAL A 59 -10.33 -2.33 19.93
C VAL A 59 -9.35 -2.90 18.92
N THR A 60 -8.53 -3.88 19.34
CA THR A 60 -7.57 -4.54 18.45
C THR A 60 -8.27 -5.25 17.29
N LEU A 61 -9.37 -5.98 17.56
CA LEU A 61 -10.14 -6.67 16.52
C LEU A 61 -10.76 -5.71 15.51
N VAL A 62 -11.25 -4.54 15.95
CA VAL A 62 -11.80 -3.52 15.06
C VAL A 62 -10.71 -2.97 14.13
N PHE A 63 -9.53 -2.66 14.66
CA PHE A 63 -8.39 -2.24 13.85
C PHE A 63 -7.95 -3.33 12.86
N GLN A 64 -7.86 -4.58 13.32
CA GLN A 64 -7.52 -5.72 12.46
C GLN A 64 -8.54 -5.95 11.35
N ALA A 65 -9.84 -5.80 11.63
CA ALA A 65 -10.89 -5.96 10.63
C ALA A 65 -10.78 -4.90 9.52
N GLN A 66 -10.49 -3.64 9.90
CA GLN A 66 -10.27 -2.57 8.93
C GLN A 66 -9.02 -2.80 8.08
N GLU A 67 -7.92 -3.24 8.70
CA GLU A 67 -6.66 -3.50 8.00
C GLU A 67 -6.79 -4.71 7.05
N ASN A 68 -7.47 -5.78 7.48
CA ASN A 68 -7.75 -6.95 6.65
C ASN A 68 -8.59 -6.59 5.42
N ARG A 69 -9.57 -5.67 5.57
CA ARG A 69 -10.36 -5.20 4.44
C ARG A 69 -9.51 -4.48 3.39
N ARG A 70 -8.60 -3.59 3.82
CA ARG A 70 -7.65 -2.92 2.92
C ARG A 70 -6.68 -3.91 2.26
N ALA A 71 -6.16 -4.86 3.01
CA ALA A 71 -5.25 -5.89 2.50
C ALA A 71 -5.92 -6.76 1.42
N ARG A 72 -7.18 -7.16 1.63
CA ARG A 72 -7.95 -7.94 0.63
C ARG A 72 -8.14 -7.19 -0.68
N GLU A 73 -8.42 -5.90 -0.62
CA GLU A 73 -8.58 -5.07 -1.81
C GLU A 73 -7.27 -4.99 -2.60
N GLU A 74 -6.14 -4.82 -1.91
CA GLU A 74 -4.81 -4.81 -2.52
C GLU A 74 -4.45 -6.16 -3.15
N THR A 75 -4.66 -7.28 -2.46
CA THR A 75 -4.41 -8.63 -3.01
C THR A 75 -5.24 -8.89 -4.26
N ARG A 76 -6.52 -8.48 -4.27
CA ARG A 76 -7.38 -8.62 -5.46
C ARG A 76 -6.84 -7.82 -6.64
N ARG A 77 -6.35 -6.60 -6.40
CA ARG A 77 -5.76 -5.73 -7.43
C ARG A 77 -4.47 -6.32 -7.99
N GLN A 78 -3.60 -6.84 -7.14
CA GLN A 78 -2.37 -7.53 -7.56
C GLN A 78 -2.66 -8.79 -8.38
N ALA A 79 -3.66 -9.59 -7.99
CA ALA A 79 -4.09 -10.74 -8.76
C ALA A 79 -4.59 -10.33 -10.16
N MET A 80 -5.39 -9.26 -10.25
CA MET A 80 -5.87 -8.73 -11.52
C MET A 80 -4.73 -8.25 -12.43
N ALA A 81 -3.75 -7.53 -11.86
CA ALA A 81 -2.55 -7.12 -12.59
C ALA A 81 -1.74 -8.33 -13.09
N GLY A 82 -1.64 -9.40 -12.30
CA GLY A 82 -1.01 -10.65 -12.71
C GLY A 82 -1.72 -11.33 -13.87
N LEU A 83 -3.06 -11.39 -13.85
CA LEU A 83 -3.86 -11.93 -14.96
C LEU A 83 -3.70 -11.11 -16.24
N LEU A 84 -3.67 -9.78 -16.12
CA LEU A 84 -3.42 -8.88 -17.25
C LEU A 84 -2.02 -9.07 -17.84
N MET A 85 -1.01 -9.23 -16.99
CA MET A 85 0.36 -9.48 -17.46
C MET A 85 0.46 -10.83 -18.18
N MET A 86 -0.20 -11.86 -17.65
CA MET A 86 -0.27 -13.18 -18.29
C MET A 86 -0.94 -13.09 -19.68
N ALA A 87 -2.02 -12.32 -19.82
CA ALA A 87 -2.68 -12.08 -21.12
C ALA A 87 -1.82 -11.25 -22.09
N ILE A 88 -0.94 -10.37 -21.58
CA ILE A 88 0.01 -9.64 -22.43
C ILE A 88 1.08 -10.60 -22.98
N GLU A 89 1.56 -11.53 -22.16
CA GLU A 89 2.59 -12.50 -22.52
C GLU A 89 2.06 -13.56 -23.50
N ASP A 90 0.85 -14.08 -23.25
CA ASP A 90 0.23 -15.15 -24.03
C ASP A 90 -1.00 -14.63 -24.83
N PRO A 91 -0.90 -14.53 -26.17
CA PRO A 91 -2.00 -14.04 -27.00
C PRO A 91 -3.22 -14.98 -27.02
N ASP A 92 -3.07 -16.27 -26.72
CA ASP A 92 -4.22 -17.19 -26.63
C ASP A 92 -5.08 -16.87 -25.40
N LEU A 93 -4.47 -16.35 -24.33
CA LEU A 93 -5.18 -15.93 -23.12
C LEU A 93 -5.85 -14.56 -23.25
N ASP A 94 -5.38 -13.69 -24.15
CA ASP A 94 -6.05 -12.41 -24.46
C ASP A 94 -7.44 -12.63 -25.08
N ALA A 95 -7.60 -13.68 -25.90
CA ALA A 95 -8.90 -14.02 -26.52
C ALA A 95 -10.01 -14.31 -25.50
N CYS A 96 -9.66 -14.75 -24.28
CA CYS A 96 -10.60 -14.98 -23.19
C CYS A 96 -11.22 -13.70 -22.63
N TRP A 97 -10.62 -12.52 -22.87
CA TRP A 97 -11.10 -11.23 -22.37
C TRP A 97 -12.12 -10.56 -23.28
N GLY A 98 -12.33 -11.09 -24.49
CA GLY A 98 -13.34 -10.60 -25.44
C GLY A 98 -12.92 -10.83 -26.89
N PRO A 99 -13.86 -10.66 -27.84
CA PRO A 99 -13.57 -10.81 -29.25
C PRO A 99 -12.55 -9.76 -29.69
N VAL A 100 -11.37 -10.21 -30.10
CA VAL A 100 -10.38 -9.37 -30.77
C VAL A 100 -10.92 -9.11 -32.19
N PRO A 101 -11.13 -7.85 -32.60
CA PRO A 101 -11.50 -7.53 -33.97
C PRO A 101 -10.48 -8.16 -34.93
N PRO A 102 -10.92 -8.78 -36.04
CA PRO A 102 -10.05 -9.56 -36.92
C PRO A 102 -8.88 -8.77 -37.53
N ASP A 103 -8.95 -7.44 -37.51
CA ASP A 103 -7.94 -6.53 -38.07
C ASP A 103 -7.09 -5.81 -37.00
N GLU A 104 -7.24 -6.13 -35.71
CA GLU A 104 -6.48 -5.45 -34.64
C GLU A 104 -5.07 -6.04 -34.47
N ASP A 105 -4.04 -5.19 -34.56
CA ASP A 105 -2.64 -5.57 -34.34
C ASP A 105 -2.44 -6.03 -32.89
N VAL A 106 -1.99 -7.28 -32.71
CA VAL A 106 -1.67 -7.89 -31.40
C VAL A 106 -0.71 -7.00 -30.59
N ARG A 107 0.23 -6.30 -31.25
CA ARG A 107 1.13 -5.38 -30.55
C ARG A 107 0.40 -4.16 -30.00
N GLU A 108 -0.54 -3.62 -30.75
CA GLU A 108 -1.36 -2.49 -30.28
C GLU A 108 -2.24 -2.93 -29.11
N ARG A 109 -2.85 -4.10 -29.20
CA ARG A 109 -3.65 -4.68 -28.12
C ARG A 109 -2.86 -4.83 -26.81
N ARG A 110 -1.65 -5.39 -26.87
CA ARG A 110 -0.75 -5.48 -25.70
C ARG A 110 -0.42 -4.11 -25.10
N ARG A 111 -0.15 -3.10 -25.94
CA ARG A 111 0.09 -1.72 -25.49
C ARG A 111 -1.11 -1.13 -24.76
N GLN A 112 -2.32 -1.40 -25.25
CA GLN A 112 -3.56 -0.95 -24.63
C GLN A 112 -3.77 -1.57 -23.24
N LEU A 113 -3.53 -2.88 -23.10
CA LEU A 113 -3.60 -3.56 -21.81
C LEU A 113 -2.57 -3.01 -20.82
N TYR A 114 -1.34 -2.77 -21.29
CA TYR A 114 -0.28 -2.20 -20.46
C TYR A 114 -0.61 -0.76 -20.03
N LEU A 115 -1.09 0.09 -20.94
CA LEU A 115 -1.54 1.46 -20.63
C LEU A 115 -2.71 1.45 -19.65
N ASN A 116 -3.66 0.52 -19.81
CA ASN A 116 -4.76 0.34 -18.87
C ASN A 116 -4.24 0.06 -17.45
N MET A 117 -3.22 -0.78 -17.31
CA MET A 117 -2.59 -1.08 -16.02
C MET A 117 -1.91 0.14 -15.41
N ILE A 118 -1.15 0.91 -16.21
CA ILE A 118 -0.50 2.15 -15.77
C ILE A 118 -1.54 3.16 -15.25
N VAL A 119 -2.58 3.43 -16.05
CA VAL A 119 -3.60 4.42 -15.70
C VAL A 119 -4.38 3.98 -14.47
N SER A 120 -4.71 2.70 -14.34
CA SER A 120 -5.39 2.17 -13.14
C SER A 120 -4.52 2.30 -11.88
N GLN A 121 -3.20 2.16 -12.02
CA GLN A 121 -2.28 2.37 -10.90
C GLN A 121 -2.15 3.84 -10.50
N TRP A 122 -2.17 4.76 -11.48
CA TRP A 122 -2.19 6.19 -11.21
C TRP A 122 -3.48 6.63 -10.54
N GLU A 123 -4.62 6.10 -10.99
CA GLU A 123 -5.94 6.34 -10.41
C GLU A 123 -5.94 5.97 -8.92
N MET A 124 -5.46 4.78 -8.57
CA MET A 124 -5.28 4.35 -7.18
C MET A 124 -4.34 5.26 -6.39
N SER A 125 -3.23 5.65 -6.98
CA SER A 125 -2.24 6.52 -6.32
C SER A 125 -2.83 7.92 -6.07
N PHE A 126 -3.68 8.40 -6.98
CA PHE A 126 -4.43 9.64 -6.82
C PHE A 126 -5.47 9.52 -5.70
N GLU A 127 -6.20 8.40 -5.64
CA GLU A 127 -7.18 8.09 -4.59
C GLU A 127 -6.59 8.08 -3.18
N THR A 128 -5.41 7.48 -3.05
CA THR A 128 -4.66 7.42 -1.79
C THR A 128 -3.91 8.72 -1.46
N ARG A 129 -4.02 9.75 -2.32
CA ARG A 129 -3.26 11.02 -2.25
C ARG A 129 -1.73 10.85 -2.28
N SER A 130 -1.24 9.69 -2.72
CA SER A 130 0.20 9.46 -2.92
C SER A 130 0.71 10.08 -4.22
N LEU A 131 -0.18 10.29 -5.20
CA LEU A 131 0.08 10.99 -6.46
C LEU A 131 -0.77 12.27 -6.52
N PRO A 132 -0.27 13.43 -6.04
CA PRO A 132 -1.01 14.68 -6.12
C PRO A 132 -1.11 15.21 -7.55
N GLU A 133 -2.11 16.06 -7.82
CA GLU A 133 -2.38 16.64 -9.15
C GLU A 133 -1.14 17.30 -9.78
N ALA A 134 -0.33 18.01 -8.99
CA ALA A 134 0.90 18.66 -9.44
C ALA A 134 1.90 17.68 -10.06
N ARG A 135 1.91 16.42 -9.62
CA ARG A 135 2.75 15.35 -10.18
C ARG A 135 2.03 14.58 -11.30
N LEU A 136 0.71 14.42 -11.20
CA LEU A 136 -0.10 13.74 -12.21
C LEU A 136 -0.05 14.44 -13.58
N ARG A 137 -0.10 15.77 -13.61
CA ARG A 137 -0.14 16.52 -14.87
C ARG A 137 1.10 16.31 -15.75
N PRO A 138 2.34 16.44 -15.24
CA PRO A 138 3.55 16.15 -16.03
C PRO A 138 3.61 14.72 -16.57
N ILE A 139 3.30 13.71 -15.75
CA ILE A 139 3.36 12.30 -16.19
C ILE A 139 2.27 11.97 -17.21
N ALA A 140 1.08 12.57 -17.08
CA ALA A 140 0.02 12.43 -18.07
C ALA A 140 0.41 13.09 -19.40
N ARG A 141 1.05 14.26 -19.35
CA ARG A 141 1.57 14.94 -20.55
C ARG A 141 2.57 14.06 -21.30
N GLU A 142 3.56 13.51 -20.60
CA GLU A 142 4.56 12.61 -21.19
C GLU A 142 3.91 11.39 -21.84
N MET A 143 2.92 10.78 -21.18
CA MET A 143 2.16 9.65 -21.76
C MET A 143 1.44 10.04 -23.06
N PHE A 144 0.87 11.25 -23.15
CA PHE A 144 0.13 11.71 -24.31
C PHE A 144 1.00 12.31 -25.43
N GLU A 145 2.30 12.53 -25.21
CA GLU A 145 3.26 12.80 -26.29
C GLU A 145 3.39 11.58 -27.21
N GLY A 146 3.25 10.37 -26.67
CA GLY A 146 3.21 9.13 -27.43
C GLY A 146 1.89 8.88 -28.16
N ALA A 147 1.97 8.44 -29.42
CA ALA A 147 0.80 8.00 -30.18
C ALA A 147 -0.01 6.86 -29.51
N PRO A 148 0.61 5.86 -28.85
CA PRO A 148 -0.14 4.80 -28.15
C PRO A 148 -1.00 5.34 -27.00
N GLY A 149 -0.49 6.31 -26.22
CA GLY A 149 -1.22 6.92 -25.11
C GLY A 149 -2.47 7.67 -25.58
N ARG A 150 -2.37 8.40 -26.70
CA ARG A 150 -3.52 9.08 -27.32
C ARG A 150 -4.58 8.09 -27.82
N ARG A 151 -4.16 7.05 -28.54
CA ARG A 151 -5.07 5.99 -29.04
C ARG A 151 -5.77 5.23 -27.92
N PHE A 152 -5.09 5.05 -26.79
CA PHE A 152 -5.70 4.47 -25.59
C PHE A 152 -6.80 5.36 -25.02
N TRP A 153 -6.52 6.65 -24.84
CA TRP A 153 -7.50 7.57 -24.26
C TRP A 153 -8.71 7.80 -25.18
N GLU A 154 -8.52 7.76 -26.49
CA GLU A 154 -9.61 7.81 -27.48
C GLU A 154 -10.61 6.66 -27.30
N ARG A 155 -10.14 5.47 -26.93
CA ARG A 155 -10.98 4.29 -26.75
C ARG A 155 -11.56 4.19 -25.34
N ALA A 156 -10.72 4.39 -24.33
CA ALA A 156 -11.08 4.14 -22.94
C ALA A 156 -11.55 5.39 -22.17
N GLY A 157 -11.12 6.58 -22.58
CA GLY A 157 -11.31 7.83 -21.81
C GLY A 157 -12.77 8.17 -21.58
N LYS A 158 -13.61 8.07 -22.62
CA LYS A 158 -15.05 8.35 -22.52
C LYS A 158 -15.75 7.43 -21.53
N VAL A 159 -15.52 6.12 -21.64
CA VAL A 159 -16.13 5.14 -20.73
C VAL A 159 -15.69 5.41 -19.29
N ARG A 160 -14.40 5.67 -19.07
CA ARG A 160 -13.85 5.97 -17.73
C ARG A 160 -14.42 7.24 -17.09
N LEU A 161 -14.64 8.30 -17.88
CA LEU A 161 -15.32 9.53 -17.43
C LEU A 161 -16.77 9.25 -17.02
N GLU A 162 -17.49 8.43 -17.80
CA GLU A 162 -18.89 8.08 -17.55
C GLU A 162 -19.05 7.15 -16.34
N THR A 163 -18.14 6.20 -16.13
CA THR A 163 -18.21 5.20 -15.04
C THR A 163 -17.51 5.64 -13.75
N SER A 164 -17.21 6.93 -13.59
CA SER A 164 -16.52 7.43 -12.40
C SER A 164 -17.45 7.48 -11.17
N ASP A 165 -17.21 6.59 -10.20
CA ASP A 165 -18.05 6.42 -9.00
C ASP A 165 -17.84 7.50 -7.92
N SER A 166 -16.66 8.14 -7.89
CA SER A 166 -16.32 9.14 -6.87
C SER A 166 -15.95 10.50 -7.47
N ARG A 167 -16.15 11.59 -6.70
CA ARG A 167 -15.73 12.94 -7.11
C ARG A 167 -14.22 13.01 -7.36
N LEU A 168 -13.44 12.27 -6.58
CA LEU A 168 -11.99 12.27 -6.69
C LEU A 168 -11.53 11.51 -7.95
N THR A 169 -12.14 10.36 -8.23
CA THR A 169 -11.92 9.57 -9.45
C THR A 169 -12.33 10.35 -10.70
N ARG A 170 -13.47 11.07 -10.63
CA ARG A 170 -13.89 11.98 -11.70
C ARG A 170 -12.83 13.06 -11.95
N ARG A 171 -12.31 13.69 -10.89
CA ARG A 171 -11.25 14.70 -11.00
C ARG A 171 -9.98 14.13 -11.64
N PHE A 172 -9.60 12.90 -11.30
CA PHE A 172 -8.48 12.21 -11.94
C PHE A 172 -8.70 12.09 -13.46
N HIS A 173 -9.85 11.57 -13.89
CA HIS A 173 -10.16 11.41 -15.31
C HIS A 173 -10.29 12.74 -16.05
N GLU A 174 -10.81 13.79 -15.42
CA GLU A 174 -10.82 15.16 -15.96
C GLU A 174 -9.40 15.68 -16.23
N ILE A 175 -8.46 15.47 -15.31
CA ILE A 175 -7.07 15.90 -15.49
C ILE A 175 -6.43 15.18 -16.68
N LEU A 176 -6.64 13.86 -16.80
CA LEU A 176 -6.13 13.10 -17.95
C LEU A 176 -6.75 13.59 -19.26
N ASP A 177 -8.05 13.87 -19.27
CA ASP A 177 -8.75 14.37 -20.44
C ASP A 177 -8.28 15.78 -20.87
N GLU A 178 -8.02 16.66 -19.90
CA GLU A 178 -7.42 17.97 -20.14
C GLU A 178 -6.04 17.85 -20.81
N GLU A 179 -5.15 17.00 -20.30
CA GLU A 179 -3.82 16.82 -20.89
C GLU A 179 -3.88 16.09 -22.24
N TYR A 180 -4.79 15.14 -22.44
CA TYR A 180 -5.03 14.51 -23.75
C TYR A 180 -5.48 15.55 -24.78
N ARG A 181 -6.47 16.39 -24.44
CA ARG A 181 -6.95 17.45 -25.33
C ARG A 181 -5.83 18.43 -25.68
N ARG A 182 -4.98 18.80 -24.72
CA ARG A 182 -3.79 19.63 -24.98
C ARG A 182 -2.82 18.96 -25.95
N ALA A 183 -2.49 17.70 -25.73
CA ALA A 183 -1.58 16.95 -26.59
C ALA A 183 -2.14 16.75 -28.01
N ARG A 184 -3.46 16.65 -28.16
CA ARG A 184 -4.13 16.54 -29.46
C ARG A 184 -4.18 17.87 -30.22
N LEU A 185 -4.28 18.99 -29.50
CA LEU A 185 -4.25 20.34 -30.08
C LEU A 185 -2.82 20.80 -30.37
N ALA A 186 -1.83 20.28 -29.64
CA ALA A 186 -0.43 20.49 -29.96
C ALA A 186 -0.10 19.81 -31.30
N VAL A 187 0.43 20.60 -32.25
CA VAL A 187 0.96 20.06 -33.50
C VAL A 187 2.00 18.99 -33.16
N PRO A 188 1.92 17.78 -33.75
CA PRO A 188 2.92 16.75 -33.48
C PRO A 188 4.31 17.34 -33.74
N PRO A 189 5.29 17.21 -32.83
CA PRO A 189 6.67 17.41 -33.24
C PRO A 189 6.91 16.49 -34.45
N GLU A 190 7.48 17.03 -35.52
CA GLU A 190 7.77 16.26 -36.73
C GLU A 190 8.42 14.92 -36.33
N PRO A 191 8.04 13.79 -36.96
CA PRO A 191 8.74 12.55 -36.74
C PRO A 191 10.21 12.79 -37.10
N VAL A 192 11.07 12.86 -36.08
CA VAL A 192 12.51 12.82 -36.29
C VAL A 192 12.75 11.58 -37.15
N PRO A 193 13.30 11.71 -38.37
CA PRO A 193 13.52 10.57 -39.24
C PRO A 193 14.37 9.57 -38.46
N SER A 194 13.78 8.41 -38.14
CA SER A 194 14.54 7.28 -37.65
C SER A 194 15.45 6.85 -38.81
N GLU A 195 16.70 7.31 -38.80
CA GLU A 195 17.71 6.92 -39.78
C GLU A 195 17.81 5.39 -39.81
N PRO A 196 17.60 4.75 -40.98
CA PRO A 196 17.80 3.32 -41.11
C PRO A 196 19.31 3.03 -41.08
N GLY A 197 19.75 2.31 -40.04
CA GLY A 197 21.03 1.62 -40.05
C GLY A 197 22.24 2.45 -39.61
N ARG A 198 22.36 2.69 -38.29
CA ARG A 198 23.67 2.64 -37.64
C ARG A 198 23.61 1.67 -36.47
N SER A 199 24.00 0.44 -36.76
CA SER A 199 24.61 -0.47 -35.78
C SER A 199 25.94 0.13 -35.35
N ALA A 200 25.92 1.20 -34.57
CA ALA A 200 27.10 1.68 -33.86
C ALA A 200 27.10 0.95 -32.53
N THR A 201 27.80 -0.17 -32.46
CA THR A 201 28.21 -0.77 -31.20
C THR A 201 28.88 0.32 -30.37
N PRO A 202 28.32 0.75 -29.22
CA PRO A 202 28.97 1.78 -28.44
C PRO A 202 30.18 1.13 -27.77
N ALA A 203 31.37 1.52 -28.22
CA ALA A 203 32.60 1.28 -27.47
C ALA A 203 32.44 1.92 -26.09
N LEU A 204 32.30 1.07 -25.07
CA LEU A 204 32.25 1.45 -23.66
C LEU A 204 33.53 2.23 -23.30
N ARG A 205 33.42 3.55 -23.24
CA ARG A 205 34.36 4.39 -22.50
C ARG A 205 33.85 4.47 -21.05
N PRO A 206 34.65 4.13 -20.03
CA PRO A 206 34.22 4.21 -18.65
C PRO A 206 34.22 5.68 -18.24
N ALA A 207 33.06 6.33 -18.35
CA ALA A 207 32.85 7.68 -17.84
C ALA A 207 31.71 7.65 -16.81
N ALA A 208 32.14 7.69 -15.54
CA ALA A 208 31.43 8.18 -14.37
C ALA A 208 29.91 7.91 -14.31
N VAL A 209 29.55 6.76 -13.73
CA VAL A 209 28.22 6.54 -13.13
C VAL A 209 28.11 7.41 -11.88
N ALA A 210 27.68 8.66 -12.06
CA ALA A 210 27.22 9.54 -11.00
C ALA A 210 25.84 10.06 -11.41
N GLY A 211 24.76 9.47 -10.88
CA GLY A 211 23.44 10.10 -11.06
C GLY A 211 22.16 9.33 -10.75
N VAL A 212 22.13 7.99 -10.65
CA VAL A 212 20.83 7.28 -10.51
C VAL A 212 20.71 6.36 -9.27
N LEU A 213 21.71 6.34 -8.37
CA LEU A 213 21.60 5.59 -7.11
C LEU A 213 21.01 6.37 -5.92
N ALA A 214 20.21 7.42 -6.17
CA ALA A 214 19.61 8.22 -5.10
C ALA A 214 18.21 7.74 -4.65
N GLY A 215 17.56 6.83 -5.40
CA GLY A 215 16.17 6.42 -5.11
C GLY A 215 15.99 5.15 -4.26
N ALA A 216 16.95 4.22 -4.30
CA ALA A 216 16.79 2.90 -3.67
C ALA A 216 17.58 2.72 -2.35
N ALA A 217 18.51 3.63 -2.03
CA ALA A 217 19.33 3.52 -0.82
C ALA A 217 18.65 4.09 0.45
N ALA A 218 17.67 4.99 0.31
CA ALA A 218 16.99 5.60 1.47
C ALA A 218 15.99 4.65 2.17
N ALA A 219 15.44 3.67 1.44
CA ALA A 219 14.48 2.72 2.01
C ALA A 219 15.14 1.55 2.78
N VAL A 220 16.35 1.14 2.38
CA VAL A 220 17.08 0.05 3.04
C VAL A 220 17.84 0.55 4.29
N GLY A 221 18.35 1.78 4.26
CA GLY A 221 19.05 2.39 5.41
C GLY A 221 18.13 2.68 6.61
N ALA A 222 16.90 3.13 6.37
CA ALA A 222 15.94 3.42 7.44
C ALA A 222 15.47 2.15 8.18
N LEU A 223 15.32 1.03 7.46
CA LEU A 223 14.93 -0.25 8.06
C LEU A 223 16.06 -0.86 8.91
N ALA A 224 17.32 -0.71 8.49
CA ALA A 224 18.48 -1.20 9.23
C ALA A 224 18.72 -0.43 10.54
N VAL A 225 18.48 0.90 10.55
CA VAL A 225 18.64 1.73 11.76
C VAL A 225 17.54 1.45 12.79
N VAL A 226 16.30 1.19 12.36
CA VAL A 226 15.19 0.85 13.24
C VAL A 226 15.37 -0.56 13.84
N VAL A 227 15.78 -1.55 13.05
CA VAL A 227 16.04 -2.92 13.54
C VAL A 227 17.25 -2.96 14.49
N ARG A 228 18.28 -2.13 14.28
CA ARG A 228 19.45 -2.06 15.16
C ARG A 228 19.16 -1.33 16.48
N ARG A 229 18.28 -0.31 16.48
CA ARG A 229 17.79 0.33 17.72
C ARG A 229 16.86 -0.56 18.54
N LEU A 230 16.08 -1.43 17.90
CA LEU A 230 15.23 -2.41 18.59
C LEU A 230 16.02 -3.58 19.19
N ARG A 231 17.19 -3.93 18.62
CA ARG A 231 18.08 -4.98 19.18
C ARG A 231 19.09 -4.47 20.23
N GLY A 232 19.43 -3.19 20.24
CA GLY A 232 20.38 -2.60 21.20
C GLY A 232 19.78 -2.21 22.56
N GLY A 233 18.45 -2.16 22.69
CA GLY A 233 17.76 -1.82 23.94
C GLY A 233 17.50 -3.00 24.89
N ALA A 234 17.81 -4.24 24.46
CA ALA A 234 17.53 -5.46 25.22
C ALA A 234 18.75 -5.98 26.04
N GLY A 235 19.78 -5.15 26.26
CA GLY A 235 21.04 -5.59 26.89
C GLY A 235 21.59 -4.67 27.98
N ARG A 236 20.80 -3.73 28.52
CA ARG A 236 21.16 -2.97 29.73
C ARG A 236 19.94 -2.75 30.62
N ALA A 237 19.64 -3.76 31.42
CA ALA A 237 19.21 -3.63 32.80
C ALA A 237 19.70 -4.89 33.52
#